data_AF-A0A843TUC4-F1
#
_entry.id   AF-A0A843TUC4-F1
#
_cell.length_a   1.000
_cell.length_b   1.000
_cell.length_c   1.000
_cell.angle_alpha   90.00
_cell.angle_beta   90.00
_cell.angle_gamma   90.00
#
_symmetry.space_group_name_H-M   'P 1'
#
loop_
_entity.id
_entity.type
_entity.pdbx_description
1 polymer ?
#
loop_
_entity_poly.entity_id
_entity_poly.type
_entity_poly.pdbx_seq_one_letter_code
_entity_poly.pdbx_strand_id
1 'polypeptide(L)'
;MAPHDLRRPFKRPAISDQQRRREQALLRQAQHRADAQNHARFLASSMLDLQEQAEAHQSPPAEPPLEPEAEPETAPGELDVLQASKLRGSEARKWFARQLMLPEWMIDVPPRLEEDWYVFPRPEGKRCFVVSSNGTTISRCRNGSVLHKFPSNLPCGARTRDVSGPSHSYCILDCIFHELAETGACDPPSTYHKYRFSSIPIYDCNQTGLHAAYATAVPYVKDGLLFYNK
;
A
#
# COMPACT_ATOMS: atom_id res chain seq x y z
N MET A 1 -13.16 -4.69 6.02
CA MET A 1 -13.06 -5.60 7.19
C MET A 1 -14.48 -5.89 7.63
N ALA A 2 -14.80 -7.11 8.07
CA ALA A 2 -16.11 -7.34 8.67
C ALA A 2 -16.26 -6.41 9.89
N PRO A 3 -17.43 -5.79 10.11
CA PRO A 3 -17.67 -4.97 11.29
C PRO A 3 -17.50 -5.82 12.55
N HIS A 4 -16.87 -5.26 13.58
CA HIS A 4 -16.79 -5.93 14.87
C HIS A 4 -18.21 -6.04 15.46
N ASP A 5 -18.66 -7.25 15.75
CA ASP A 5 -20.01 -7.51 16.23
C ASP A 5 -20.12 -7.14 17.72
N LEU A 6 -20.68 -5.96 18.00
CA LEU A 6 -20.93 -5.45 19.35
C LEU A 6 -22.00 -6.26 20.10
N ARG A 7 -22.71 -7.17 19.43
CA ARG A 7 -23.85 -7.92 20.00
C ARG A 7 -23.60 -9.42 20.18
N ARG A 8 -22.35 -9.84 20.37
CA ARG A 8 -22.10 -11.23 20.76
C ARG A 8 -22.67 -11.48 22.17
N PRO A 9 -23.68 -12.36 22.35
CA PRO A 9 -24.14 -12.73 23.68
C PRO A 9 -22.96 -13.34 24.44
N PHE A 10 -22.78 -12.92 25.70
CA PHE A 10 -21.68 -13.19 26.63
C PHE A 10 -21.15 -14.64 26.61
N LYS A 11 -20.45 -15.03 25.56
CA LYS A 11 -19.46 -16.10 25.59
C LYS A 11 -18.19 -15.43 26.10
N ARG A 12 -17.52 -16.05 27.09
CA ARG A 12 -16.26 -15.58 27.66
C ARG A 12 -15.38 -14.98 26.55
N PRO A 13 -14.84 -13.75 26.71
CA PRO A 13 -13.94 -13.20 25.72
C PRO A 13 -12.89 -14.25 25.41
N ALA A 14 -12.71 -14.59 24.13
CA ALA A 14 -11.52 -15.33 23.75
C ALA A 14 -10.35 -14.48 24.26
N ILE A 15 -9.47 -15.05 25.09
CA ILE A 15 -8.29 -14.35 25.57
C ILE A 15 -7.59 -13.81 24.33
N SER A 16 -7.57 -12.48 24.20
CA SER A 16 -6.99 -11.84 23.04
C SER A 16 -5.47 -11.95 23.17
N ASP A 17 -4.83 -12.39 22.09
CA ASP A 17 -3.38 -12.54 21.99
C ASP A 17 -2.74 -11.39 21.22
N GLN A 18 -3.45 -10.26 21.10
CA GLN A 18 -3.06 -9.14 20.25
C GLN A 18 -1.69 -8.59 20.64
N GLN A 19 -1.40 -8.53 21.95
CA GLN A 19 -0.09 -8.07 22.44
C GLN A 19 1.06 -8.99 21.98
N ARG A 20 0.91 -10.31 22.12
CA ARG A 20 1.89 -11.28 21.64
C ARG A 20 2.11 -11.18 20.13
N ARG A 21 1.03 -10.96 19.36
CA ARG A 21 1.13 -10.79 17.90
C ARG A 21 1.86 -9.49 17.50
N ARG A 22 1.70 -8.41 18.27
CA ARG A 22 2.49 -7.16 18.10
C ARG A 22 3.98 -7.42 18.32
N GLU A 23 4.34 -8.06 19.42
CA GLU A 23 5.73 -8.39 19.77
C GLU A 23 6.40 -9.25 18.70
N GLN A 24 5.71 -10.29 18.21
CA GLN A 24 6.19 -11.12 17.11
C GLN A 24 6.34 -10.36 15.79
N ALA A 25 5.53 -9.34 15.53
CA ALA A 25 5.66 -8.50 14.34
C ALA A 25 6.89 -7.58 14.44
N LEU A 26 7.11 -6.96 15.59
CA LEU A 26 8.27 -6.09 15.83
C LEU A 26 9.59 -6.87 15.77
N LEU A 27 9.64 -8.08 16.35
CA LEU A 27 10.81 -8.95 16.26
C LEU A 27 11.17 -9.28 14.81
N ARG A 28 10.18 -9.62 13.97
CA ARG A 28 10.40 -9.86 12.54
C ARG A 28 10.90 -8.60 11.84
N GLN A 29 10.31 -7.44 12.10
CA GLN A 29 10.76 -6.19 11.48
C GLN A 29 12.21 -5.83 11.85
N ALA A 30 12.62 -6.09 13.09
CA ALA A 30 13.98 -5.82 13.55
C ALA A 30 15.04 -6.71 12.87
N GLN A 31 14.69 -7.95 12.53
CA GLN A 31 15.60 -8.93 11.94
C GLN A 31 15.88 -8.69 10.44
N HIS A 32 14.95 -8.06 9.69
CA HIS A 32 14.92 -8.07 8.22
C HIS A 32 15.24 -6.70 7.56
N ARG A 33 16.17 -5.92 8.12
CA ARG A 33 16.41 -4.53 7.66
C ARG A 33 17.04 -4.41 6.27
N ALA A 34 17.96 -5.33 5.91
CA ALA A 34 18.59 -5.37 4.58
C ALA A 34 17.58 -5.77 3.49
N ASP A 35 16.63 -6.65 3.84
CA ASP A 35 15.61 -7.16 2.93
C ASP A 35 14.65 -6.07 2.50
N ALA A 36 14.38 -5.07 3.36
CA ALA A 36 13.46 -3.97 3.04
C ALA A 36 13.87 -3.16 1.80
N GLN A 37 15.18 -2.88 1.62
CA GLN A 37 15.65 -2.14 0.45
C GLN A 37 15.56 -2.97 -0.83
N ASN A 38 15.94 -4.24 -0.76
CA ASN A 38 15.85 -5.17 -1.90
C ASN A 38 14.39 -5.38 -2.30
N HIS A 39 13.52 -5.58 -1.30
CA HIS A 39 12.08 -5.68 -1.49
C HIS A 39 11.48 -4.44 -2.16
N ALA A 40 11.89 -3.24 -1.76
CA ALA A 40 11.47 -2.00 -2.39
C ALA A 40 11.92 -1.91 -3.86
N ARG A 41 13.15 -2.33 -4.17
CA ARG A 41 13.62 -2.44 -5.57
C ARG A 41 12.77 -3.42 -6.37
N PHE A 42 12.41 -4.57 -5.78
CA PHE A 42 11.58 -5.59 -6.44
C PHE A 42 10.17 -5.08 -6.74
N LEU A 43 9.59 -4.33 -5.81
CA LEU A 43 8.30 -3.70 -6.01
C LEU A 43 8.31 -2.73 -7.19
N ALA A 44 9.38 -1.94 -7.32
CA ALA A 44 9.54 -1.01 -8.42
C ALA A 44 9.80 -1.73 -9.77
N SER A 45 10.71 -2.71 -9.80
CA SER A 45 11.09 -3.40 -11.04
C SER A 45 9.97 -4.28 -11.60
N SER A 46 9.28 -5.04 -10.75
CA SER A 46 8.19 -5.93 -11.18
C SER A 46 7.04 -5.19 -11.85
N MET A 47 6.90 -3.89 -11.60
CA MET A 47 5.93 -3.05 -12.31
C MET A 47 6.36 -2.65 -13.71
N LEU A 48 7.67 -2.52 -13.97
CA LEU A 48 8.20 -2.20 -15.30
C LEU A 48 7.92 -3.35 -16.28
N ASP A 49 8.22 -4.58 -15.85
CA ASP A 49 8.06 -5.75 -16.72
C ASP A 49 6.59 -6.01 -17.10
N LEU A 50 5.68 -5.86 -16.14
CA LEU A 50 4.24 -5.98 -16.38
C LEU A 50 3.71 -4.90 -17.33
N GLN A 51 4.36 -3.73 -17.33
CA GLN A 51 4.00 -2.59 -18.15
C GLN A 51 4.45 -2.77 -19.60
N GLU A 52 5.69 -3.18 -19.84
CA GLU A 52 6.23 -3.44 -21.18
C GLU A 52 5.45 -4.57 -21.89
N GLN A 53 5.00 -5.58 -21.16
CA GLN A 53 4.24 -6.70 -21.72
C GLN A 53 2.80 -6.33 -22.06
N ALA A 54 2.15 -5.45 -21.29
CA ALA A 54 0.82 -4.94 -21.59
C ALA A 54 0.80 -4.06 -22.84
N GLU A 55 1.92 -3.39 -23.15
CA GLU A 55 2.10 -2.61 -24.37
C GLU A 55 2.45 -3.52 -25.57
N ALA A 56 3.23 -4.59 -25.35
CA ALA A 56 3.55 -5.58 -26.38
C ALA A 56 2.35 -6.44 -26.83
N HIS A 57 1.34 -6.64 -25.99
CA HIS A 57 0.11 -7.38 -26.35
C HIS A 57 -0.91 -6.56 -27.19
N GLN A 58 -0.59 -5.32 -27.58
CA GLN A 58 -1.45 -4.48 -28.43
C GLN A 58 -1.06 -4.53 -29.93
N SER A 59 -0.02 -5.27 -30.31
CA SER A 59 0.30 -5.61 -31.71
C SER A 59 -0.33 -6.96 -32.11
N PRO A 60 -0.57 -7.22 -33.42
CA PRO A 60 -1.29 -8.42 -33.87
C PRO A 60 -0.51 -9.68 -33.49
N PRO A 61 -1.19 -10.81 -33.17
CA PRO A 61 -0.53 -11.98 -32.63
C PRO A 61 0.33 -12.66 -33.70
N ALA A 62 1.64 -12.67 -33.51
CA ALA A 62 2.50 -13.70 -34.07
C ALA A 62 2.49 -14.92 -33.13
N GLU A 63 2.61 -16.10 -33.74
CA GLU A 63 2.40 -17.47 -33.24
C GLU A 63 2.72 -17.75 -31.75
N PRO A 64 1.97 -18.67 -31.10
CA PRO A 64 2.15 -18.97 -29.69
C PRO A 64 3.53 -19.59 -29.42
N PRO A 65 4.33 -19.03 -28.49
CA PRO A 65 5.49 -19.72 -27.97
C PRO A 65 5.07 -20.92 -27.12
N LEU A 66 5.81 -22.01 -27.30
CA LEU A 66 5.66 -23.30 -26.64
C LEU A 66 5.53 -23.16 -25.10
N GLU A 67 4.61 -23.92 -24.52
CA GLU A 67 4.40 -24.06 -23.09
C GLU A 67 5.69 -24.54 -22.40
N PRO A 68 6.25 -23.81 -21.41
CA PRO A 68 7.28 -24.39 -20.56
C PRO A 68 6.63 -25.30 -19.53
N GLU A 69 7.21 -26.50 -19.41
CA GLU A 69 6.84 -27.54 -18.46
C GLU A 69 6.81 -27.05 -17.01
N ALA A 70 5.86 -27.58 -16.24
CA ALA A 70 5.66 -27.25 -14.83
C ALA A 70 6.84 -27.75 -13.97
N GLU A 71 7.66 -26.82 -13.49
CA GLU A 71 8.65 -27.09 -12.45
C GLU A 71 8.02 -27.02 -11.03
N PRO A 72 8.60 -27.73 -10.04
CA PRO A 72 7.89 -28.17 -8.84
C PRO A 72 7.58 -27.01 -7.89
N GLU A 73 6.47 -27.16 -7.16
CA GLU A 73 6.03 -26.21 -6.13
C GLU A 73 7.11 -26.00 -5.06
N THR A 74 7.84 -24.90 -5.15
CA THR A 74 8.73 -24.43 -4.10
C THR A 74 7.91 -23.79 -2.97
N ALA A 75 8.21 -24.19 -1.73
CA ALA A 75 7.66 -23.64 -0.50
C ALA A 75 7.70 -22.09 -0.49
N PRO A 76 6.79 -21.42 0.24
CA PRO A 76 6.61 -19.96 0.19
C PRO A 76 7.69 -19.25 1.02
N GLY A 77 8.93 -19.28 0.55
CA GLY A 77 10.05 -18.48 1.05
C GLY A 77 10.57 -17.59 -0.07
N GLU A 78 10.57 -16.28 0.18
CA GLU A 78 11.25 -15.20 -0.57
C GLU A 78 11.45 -15.42 -2.08
N LEU A 79 10.46 -14.99 -2.87
CA LEU A 79 10.61 -14.85 -4.32
C LEU A 79 11.73 -13.85 -4.63
N ASP A 80 12.76 -14.31 -5.35
CA ASP A 80 13.87 -13.49 -5.85
C ASP A 80 13.41 -12.47 -6.91
N VAL A 81 14.20 -11.40 -7.14
CA VAL A 81 13.97 -10.31 -8.12
C VAL A 81 13.53 -10.87 -9.47
N LEU A 82 14.24 -11.92 -9.91
CA LEU A 82 14.12 -12.54 -11.22
C LEU A 82 12.88 -13.45 -11.32
N GLN A 83 12.31 -13.86 -10.19
CA GLN A 83 11.08 -14.64 -10.14
C GLN A 83 9.85 -13.73 -10.02
N ALA A 84 9.97 -12.60 -9.32
CA ALA A 84 8.90 -11.61 -9.23
C ALA A 84 8.59 -10.97 -10.61
N SER A 85 9.61 -10.71 -11.43
CA SER A 85 9.46 -10.24 -12.82
C SER A 85 8.77 -11.24 -13.75
N LYS A 86 8.69 -12.52 -13.37
CA LYS A 86 7.96 -13.58 -14.09
C LYS A 86 6.51 -13.73 -13.66
N LEU A 87 6.09 -13.12 -12.55
CA LEU A 87 4.72 -13.25 -12.07
C LEU A 87 3.73 -12.66 -13.08
N ARG A 88 2.71 -13.44 -13.44
CA ARG A 88 1.65 -13.01 -14.38
C ARG A 88 0.27 -13.14 -13.76
N GLY A 89 -0.66 -12.36 -14.30
CA GLY A 89 -2.09 -12.49 -14.04
C GLY A 89 -2.45 -12.66 -12.56
N SER A 90 -2.98 -13.84 -12.21
CA SER A 90 -3.47 -14.14 -10.86
C SER A 90 -2.36 -14.24 -9.81
N GLU A 91 -1.16 -14.67 -10.19
CA GLU A 91 -0.03 -14.83 -9.27
C GLU A 91 0.58 -13.49 -8.90
N ALA A 92 0.78 -12.61 -9.91
CA ALA A 92 1.19 -11.23 -9.67
C ALA A 92 0.20 -10.53 -8.73
N ARG A 93 -1.10 -10.71 -8.96
CA ARG A 93 -2.15 -10.16 -8.09
C ARG A 93 -2.01 -10.67 -6.65
N LYS A 94 -1.88 -11.98 -6.44
CA LYS A 94 -1.70 -12.59 -5.10
C LYS A 94 -0.42 -12.09 -4.43
N TRP A 95 0.66 -11.92 -5.18
CA TRP A 95 1.91 -11.37 -4.67
C TRP A 95 1.75 -9.91 -4.22
N PHE A 96 1.21 -9.04 -5.07
CA PHE A 96 0.95 -7.63 -4.72
C PHE A 96 -0.04 -7.47 -3.56
N ALA A 97 -0.98 -8.42 -3.38
CA ALA A 97 -1.92 -8.40 -2.26
C ALA A 97 -1.24 -8.56 -0.88
N ARG A 98 -0.02 -9.10 -0.84
CA ARG A 98 0.74 -9.37 0.39
C ARG A 98 1.68 -8.23 0.80
N GLN A 99 1.76 -7.15 0.01
CA GLN A 99 2.75 -6.09 0.19
C GLN A 99 2.33 -5.04 1.23
N LEU A 100 1.02 -4.87 1.45
CA LEU A 100 0.49 -3.89 2.41
C LEU A 100 0.40 -4.48 3.82
N MET A 101 0.96 -3.77 4.80
CA MET A 101 0.75 -4.09 6.22
C MET A 101 -0.72 -3.86 6.59
N LEU A 102 -1.43 -4.88 7.05
CA LEU A 102 -2.86 -4.78 7.34
C LEU A 102 -3.11 -4.41 8.81
N PRO A 103 -3.92 -3.38 9.11
CA PRO A 103 -4.30 -3.09 10.47
C PRO A 103 -5.22 -4.17 11.01
N GLU A 104 -5.22 -4.29 12.33
CA GLU A 104 -6.20 -5.06 13.08
C GLU A 104 -7.02 -4.13 13.96
N TRP A 105 -8.25 -4.55 14.29
CA TRP A 105 -9.05 -3.84 15.28
C TRP A 105 -8.30 -3.81 16.61
N MET A 106 -8.21 -2.64 17.24
CA MET A 106 -7.66 -2.51 18.59
C MET A 106 -8.70 -3.06 19.58
N ILE A 107 -8.49 -4.30 20.03
CA ILE A 107 -9.31 -4.95 21.06
C ILE A 107 -8.63 -4.74 22.41
N ASP A 108 -7.32 -5.03 22.48
CA ASP A 108 -6.50 -4.78 23.66
C ASP A 108 -5.74 -3.47 23.48
N VAL A 109 -5.92 -2.53 24.39
CA VAL A 109 -5.08 -1.31 24.41
C VAL A 109 -3.64 -1.73 24.72
N PRO A 110 -2.65 -1.38 23.87
CA PRO A 110 -1.27 -1.74 24.13
C PRO A 110 -0.75 -1.05 25.40
N PRO A 111 0.18 -1.68 26.15
CA PRO A 111 0.90 -0.98 27.21
C PRO A 111 1.67 0.20 26.61
N ARG A 112 1.86 1.26 27.39
CA ARG A 112 2.58 2.47 26.96
C ARG A 112 2.08 3.06 25.64
N LEU A 113 0.76 3.15 25.50
CA LEU A 113 0.11 3.67 24.30
C LEU A 113 0.63 5.09 23.98
N GLU A 114 0.72 5.96 24.98
CA GLU A 114 1.17 7.35 24.83
C GLU A 114 2.60 7.46 24.30
N GLU A 115 3.49 6.61 24.80
CA GLU A 115 4.92 6.67 24.51
C GLU A 115 5.26 5.99 23.18
N ASP A 116 4.71 4.82 22.92
CA ASP A 116 5.14 3.92 21.83
C ASP A 116 4.23 3.95 20.60
N TRP A 117 3.17 4.77 20.59
CA TRP A 117 2.20 4.79 19.49
C TRP A 117 1.87 6.20 18.98
N TYR A 118 1.61 6.27 17.68
CA TYR A 118 0.98 7.40 17.01
C TYR A 118 -0.49 7.11 16.70
N VAL A 119 -1.29 8.16 16.65
CA VAL A 119 -2.70 8.12 16.26
C VAL A 119 -2.98 9.06 15.07
N PHE A 120 -3.83 8.60 14.15
CA PHE A 120 -4.12 9.28 12.89
C PHE A 120 -5.64 9.32 12.67
N PRO A 121 -6.24 10.46 12.28
CA PRO A 121 -7.59 10.49 11.75
C PRO A 121 -7.60 9.83 10.38
N ARG A 122 -8.13 8.60 10.29
CA ARG A 122 -8.14 7.79 9.07
C ARG A 122 -9.17 8.35 8.09
N PRO A 123 -8.79 8.81 6.88
CA PRO A 123 -9.74 9.23 5.85
C PRO A 123 -10.64 8.08 5.41
N GLU A 124 -11.90 8.34 5.08
CA GLU A 124 -12.72 7.39 4.32
C GLU A 124 -12.13 7.15 2.93
N GLY A 125 -12.17 5.92 2.46
CA GLY A 125 -11.70 5.60 1.10
C GLY A 125 -11.10 4.22 0.94
N LYS A 126 -10.60 3.97 -0.27
CA LYS A 126 -9.99 2.70 -0.65
C LYS A 126 -8.48 2.75 -0.38
N ARG A 127 -8.02 1.96 0.58
CA ARG A 127 -6.57 1.82 0.81
C ARG A 127 -5.90 1.20 -0.42
N CYS A 128 -4.84 1.83 -0.88
CA CYS A 128 -4.07 1.41 -2.03
C CYS A 128 -2.58 1.63 -1.79
N PHE A 129 -1.78 0.73 -2.35
CA PHE A 129 -0.33 0.89 -2.43
C PHE A 129 0.02 1.58 -3.73
N VAL A 130 0.90 2.57 -3.71
CA VAL A 130 1.28 3.37 -4.87
C VAL A 130 2.76 3.22 -5.14
N VAL A 131 3.12 2.97 -6.39
CA VAL A 131 4.51 2.95 -6.85
C VAL A 131 4.65 3.90 -8.03
N SER A 132 5.65 4.76 -8.01
CA SER A 132 6.08 5.54 -9.17
C SER A 132 7.48 5.13 -9.60
N SER A 133 7.63 4.83 -10.89
CA SER A 133 8.91 4.50 -11.52
C SER A 133 8.80 4.63 -13.04
N ASN A 134 9.92 4.89 -13.72
CA ASN A 134 10.03 4.99 -15.18
C ASN A 134 8.96 5.88 -15.87
N GLY A 135 8.60 6.98 -15.21
CA GLY A 135 7.70 7.99 -15.76
C GLY A 135 6.22 7.61 -15.70
N THR A 136 5.84 6.64 -14.86
CA THR A 136 4.44 6.31 -14.58
C THR A 136 4.21 6.04 -13.10
N THR A 137 2.95 6.17 -12.67
CA THR A 137 2.51 5.87 -11.32
C THR A 137 1.36 4.87 -11.37
N ILE A 138 1.45 3.82 -10.56
CA ILE A 138 0.44 2.76 -10.48
C ILE A 138 -0.03 2.65 -9.03
N SER A 139 -1.33 2.69 -8.83
CA SER A 139 -1.96 2.36 -7.55
C SER A 139 -2.59 0.97 -7.62
N ARG A 140 -2.44 0.16 -6.55
CA ARG A 140 -3.04 -1.18 -6.44
C ARG A 140 -3.90 -1.28 -5.17
N CYS A 141 -5.03 -1.95 -5.30
CA CYS A 141 -5.92 -2.27 -4.18
C CYS A 141 -5.29 -3.31 -3.25
N ARG A 142 -5.88 -3.50 -2.06
CA ARG A 142 -5.48 -4.53 -1.09
C ARG A 142 -5.43 -5.96 -1.66
N ASN A 143 -6.27 -6.27 -2.64
CA ASN A 143 -6.27 -7.57 -3.31
C ASN A 143 -5.19 -7.68 -4.40
N GLY A 144 -4.31 -6.69 -4.56
CA GLY A 144 -3.24 -6.62 -5.55
C GLY A 144 -3.67 -6.22 -6.96
N SER A 145 -4.97 -6.02 -7.23
CA SER A 145 -5.42 -5.54 -8.53
C SER A 145 -4.99 -4.09 -8.77
N VAL A 146 -4.71 -3.74 -10.02
CA VAL A 146 -4.49 -2.33 -10.40
C VAL A 146 -5.78 -1.56 -10.14
N LEU A 147 -5.65 -0.44 -9.44
CA LEU A 147 -6.70 0.54 -9.25
C LEU A 147 -6.58 1.59 -10.36
N HIS A 148 -5.47 2.33 -10.42
CA HIS A 148 -5.22 3.33 -11.46
C HIS A 148 -3.80 3.23 -12.01
N LYS A 149 -3.65 3.71 -13.24
CA LYS A 149 -2.37 4.02 -13.88
C LYS A 149 -2.43 5.45 -14.38
N PHE A 150 -1.50 6.30 -13.95
CA PHE A 150 -1.53 7.73 -14.22
C PHE A 150 -0.14 8.36 -14.11
N PRO A 151 0.13 9.47 -14.81
CA PRO A 151 1.28 10.31 -14.52
C PRO A 151 1.08 11.08 -13.21
N SER A 152 2.13 11.24 -12.42
CA SER A 152 2.09 12.02 -11.16
C SER A 152 3.34 12.87 -10.95
N ASN A 153 3.24 13.83 -10.01
CA ASN A 153 4.36 14.64 -9.54
C ASN A 153 5.27 13.90 -8.54
N LEU A 154 5.05 12.59 -8.29
CA LEU A 154 6.00 11.80 -7.50
C LEU A 154 7.31 11.63 -8.27
N PRO A 155 8.44 11.39 -7.58
CA PRO A 155 9.70 11.05 -8.24
C PRO A 155 9.52 9.92 -9.26
N CYS A 156 9.98 10.15 -10.49
CA CYS A 156 9.84 9.22 -11.61
C CYS A 156 8.39 8.83 -11.95
N GLY A 157 7.39 9.64 -11.55
CA GLY A 157 5.97 9.38 -11.77
C GLY A 157 5.41 9.88 -13.10
N ALA A 158 6.17 10.68 -13.85
CA ALA A 158 5.81 11.21 -15.17
C ALA A 158 7.06 11.35 -16.06
N ARG A 159 6.91 11.20 -17.38
CA ARG A 159 7.97 11.48 -18.37
C ARG A 159 7.99 12.98 -18.69
N THR A 160 8.72 13.77 -17.91
CA THR A 160 8.95 15.19 -18.21
C THR A 160 10.35 15.37 -18.81
N ARG A 161 10.51 16.38 -19.68
CA ARG A 161 11.79 16.66 -20.38
C ARG A 161 12.94 17.00 -19.43
N ASP A 162 12.63 17.45 -18.21
CA ASP A 162 13.59 18.05 -17.28
C ASP A 162 14.00 17.12 -16.13
N VAL A 163 13.45 15.90 -16.07
CA VAL A 163 13.73 14.93 -14.98
C VAL A 163 14.46 13.72 -15.55
N SER A 164 15.70 13.94 -15.96
CA SER A 164 16.70 12.88 -16.15
C SER A 164 17.17 12.39 -14.78
N GLY A 165 16.27 11.77 -14.01
CA GLY A 165 16.61 11.09 -12.77
C GLY A 165 17.42 9.82 -13.07
N PRO A 166 18.15 9.26 -12.10
CA PRO A 166 18.82 7.98 -12.25
C PRO A 166 17.82 6.92 -12.71
N SER A 167 18.22 6.06 -13.65
CA SER A 167 17.41 5.04 -14.32
C SER A 167 16.70 4.04 -13.38
N HIS A 168 17.02 4.07 -12.07
CA HIS A 168 16.55 3.13 -11.05
C HIS A 168 15.91 3.83 -9.83
N SER A 169 15.52 5.10 -9.93
CA SER A 169 14.80 5.78 -8.85
C SER A 169 13.31 5.42 -8.86
N TYR A 170 12.71 5.31 -7.67
CA TYR A 170 11.30 4.99 -7.47
C TYR A 170 10.76 5.63 -6.20
N CYS A 171 9.44 5.82 -6.14
CA CYS A 171 8.73 6.17 -4.92
C CYS A 171 7.69 5.09 -4.60
N ILE A 172 7.56 4.76 -3.33
CA ILE A 172 6.62 3.77 -2.82
C ILE A 172 5.84 4.40 -1.67
N LEU A 173 4.52 4.37 -1.72
CA LEU A 173 3.63 4.95 -0.71
C LEU A 173 2.49 4.00 -0.33
N ASP A 174 2.09 4.04 0.93
CA ASP A 174 0.82 3.49 1.41
C ASP A 174 -0.20 4.64 1.48
N CYS A 175 -1.27 4.55 0.70
CA CYS A 175 -2.22 5.62 0.50
C CYS A 175 -3.65 5.17 0.80
N ILE A 176 -4.52 6.14 1.07
CA ILE A 176 -5.96 5.95 1.04
C ILE A 176 -6.48 6.82 -0.10
N PHE A 177 -7.01 6.18 -1.14
CA PHE A 177 -7.69 6.88 -2.21
C PHE A 177 -9.06 7.33 -1.72
N HIS A 178 -9.19 8.63 -1.53
CA HIS A 178 -10.44 9.31 -1.21
C HIS A 178 -10.97 9.98 -2.48
N GLU A 179 -12.18 9.61 -2.87
CA GLU A 179 -12.88 10.24 -3.98
C GLU A 179 -13.49 11.54 -3.45
N LEU A 180 -12.86 12.68 -3.77
CA LEU A 180 -13.37 13.97 -3.38
C LEU A 180 -14.73 14.20 -4.06
N ALA A 181 -15.73 14.64 -3.30
CA ALA A 181 -16.92 15.24 -3.88
C ALA A 181 -16.50 16.38 -4.83
N GLU A 182 -17.13 16.47 -6.00
CA GLU A 182 -16.82 17.36 -7.14
C GLU A 182 -16.75 18.87 -6.84
N THR A 183 -16.84 19.27 -5.57
CA THR A 183 -16.80 20.64 -5.05
C THR A 183 -15.50 21.43 -5.27
N GLY A 184 -14.49 20.87 -5.94
CA GLY A 184 -13.23 21.56 -6.27
C GLY A 184 -12.95 21.68 -7.78
N ALA A 185 -13.92 21.36 -8.64
CA ALA A 185 -13.76 21.25 -10.10
C ALA A 185 -13.57 22.59 -10.86
N CYS A 186 -12.98 23.61 -10.24
CA CYS A 186 -12.69 24.87 -10.94
C CYS A 186 -11.44 24.78 -11.82
N ASP A 187 -10.53 23.84 -11.55
CA ASP A 187 -9.33 23.62 -12.36
C ASP A 187 -9.42 22.30 -13.12
N PRO A 188 -9.17 22.29 -14.44
CA PRO A 188 -9.08 21.04 -15.19
C PRO A 188 -7.91 20.20 -14.63
N PRO A 189 -8.08 18.88 -14.46
CA PRO A 189 -7.00 18.02 -13.99
C PRO A 189 -5.84 18.11 -14.97
N SER A 190 -4.66 18.52 -14.49
CA SER A 190 -3.48 18.57 -15.34
C SER A 190 -3.13 17.19 -15.88
N THR A 191 -2.67 17.16 -17.13
CA THR A 191 -2.17 15.96 -17.81
C THR A 191 -1.14 15.19 -16.98
N TYR A 192 -0.37 15.86 -16.12
CA TYR A 192 0.74 15.23 -15.35
C TYR A 192 0.46 15.06 -13.84
N HIS A 193 -0.65 15.59 -13.33
CA HIS A 193 -1.00 15.49 -11.91
C HIS A 193 -2.51 15.34 -11.69
N LYS A 194 -3.07 14.28 -12.26
CA LYS A 194 -4.49 13.94 -12.13
C LYS A 194 -4.96 13.78 -10.67
N TYR A 195 -4.10 13.30 -9.79
CA TYR A 195 -4.41 13.08 -8.38
C TYR A 195 -3.48 13.92 -7.50
N ARG A 196 -4.05 14.52 -6.45
CA ARG A 196 -3.30 15.24 -5.41
C ARG A 196 -2.88 14.26 -4.31
N PHE A 197 -1.61 14.28 -3.95
CA PHE A 197 -1.09 13.59 -2.76
C PHE A 197 -1.09 14.57 -1.58
N SER A 198 -1.57 14.11 -0.43
CA SER A 198 -1.58 14.88 0.82
C SER A 198 -1.22 13.98 1.98
N SER A 199 -0.51 14.52 2.97
CA SER A 199 -0.17 13.80 4.20
C SER A 199 -1.35 13.80 5.17
N ILE A 200 -1.48 12.70 5.91
CA ILE A 200 -2.42 12.60 7.02
C ILE A 200 -1.72 13.15 8.28
N PRO A 201 -2.37 14.02 9.07
CA PRO A 201 -1.78 14.53 10.30
C PRO A 201 -1.55 13.38 11.29
N ILE A 202 -0.45 13.47 12.03
CA ILE A 202 0.01 12.48 13.00
C ILE A 202 0.01 13.13 14.37
N TYR A 203 -0.53 12.44 15.38
CA TYR A 203 -0.54 12.90 16.76
C TYR A 203 0.05 11.83 17.68
N ASP A 204 0.58 12.25 18.82
CA ASP A 204 0.91 11.34 19.92
C ASP A 204 -0.37 10.78 20.57
N CYS A 205 -0.29 9.60 21.18
CA CYS A 205 -1.44 8.98 21.84
C CYS A 205 -1.64 9.43 23.29
N ASN A 206 -1.37 10.71 23.60
CA ASN A 206 -1.76 11.32 24.87
C ASN A 206 -3.19 11.89 24.80
N GLN A 207 -3.72 12.35 25.93
CA GLN A 207 -5.08 12.89 26.00
C GLN A 207 -5.34 14.00 24.96
N THR A 208 -4.38 14.93 24.80
CA THR A 208 -4.48 16.05 23.85
C THR A 208 -4.42 15.57 22.40
N GLY A 209 -3.54 14.64 22.08
CA GLY A 209 -3.37 14.11 20.72
C GLY A 209 -4.54 13.24 20.28
N LEU A 210 -5.10 12.42 21.17
CA LEU A 210 -6.35 11.69 20.91
C LEU A 210 -7.52 12.64 20.65
N HIS A 211 -7.66 13.69 21.47
CA HIS A 211 -8.69 14.70 21.26
C HIS A 211 -8.50 15.42 19.92
N ALA A 212 -7.26 15.80 19.57
CA ALA A 212 -6.96 16.43 18.29
C ALA A 212 -7.29 15.50 17.10
N ALA A 213 -6.88 14.23 17.15
CA ALA A 213 -7.20 13.26 16.11
C ALA A 213 -8.72 13.15 15.87
N TYR A 214 -9.52 13.13 16.95
CA TYR A 214 -10.98 13.11 16.85
C TYR A 214 -11.59 14.42 16.35
N ALA A 215 -11.18 15.57 16.92
CA ALA A 215 -11.91 16.83 16.78
C ALA A 215 -11.38 17.75 15.67
N THR A 216 -10.11 17.64 15.27
CA THR A 216 -9.51 18.55 14.28
C THR A 216 -10.20 18.43 12.92
N ALA A 217 -10.58 19.56 12.32
CA ALA A 217 -11.13 19.59 10.98
C ALA A 217 -10.06 19.17 9.95
N VAL A 218 -10.44 18.28 9.02
CA VAL A 218 -9.57 17.74 7.98
C VAL A 218 -10.31 17.80 6.64
N PRO A 219 -9.63 17.89 5.48
CA PRO A 219 -10.26 18.09 4.18
C PRO A 219 -10.86 16.80 3.58
N TYR A 220 -11.26 15.86 4.43
CA TYR A 220 -11.84 14.57 4.09
C TYR A 220 -12.77 14.11 5.21
N VAL A 221 -13.70 13.20 4.89
CA VAL A 221 -14.51 12.55 5.91
C VAL A 221 -13.65 11.53 6.66
N LYS A 222 -13.75 11.51 7.99
CA LYS A 222 -13.04 10.53 8.83
C LYS A 222 -13.85 9.24 8.91
N ASP A 223 -13.21 8.09 8.71
CA ASP A 223 -13.79 6.75 8.91
C ASP A 223 -13.44 6.18 10.30
N GLY A 224 -12.39 6.68 10.93
CA GLY A 224 -12.01 6.27 12.28
C GLY A 224 -10.64 6.76 12.66
N LEU A 225 -10.05 6.11 13.67
CA LEU A 225 -8.67 6.31 14.06
C LEU A 225 -7.81 5.11 13.67
N LEU A 226 -6.61 5.37 13.18
CA LEU A 226 -5.56 4.38 13.00
C LEU A 226 -4.50 4.58 14.07
N PHE A 227 -3.96 3.49 14.60
CA PHE A 227 -2.86 3.51 15.56
C PHE A 227 -1.65 2.80 14.97
N TYR A 228 -0.48 3.42 15.10
CA TYR A 228 0.77 2.89 14.55
C TYR A 228 1.83 2.85 15.65
N ASN A 229 2.53 1.72 15.77
CA ASN A 229 3.63 1.59 16.74
C ASN A 229 4.89 2.29 16.20
N LYS A 230 5.53 3.12 17.03
CA LYS A 230 6.63 4.00 16.64
C LYS A 230 7.88 3.26 16.15
#